data_AF-A0A9W8AVV8-F1
#
_entry.id   AF-A0A9W8AVV8-F1
#
_cell.length_a   1.000
_cell.length_b   1.000
_cell.length_c   1.000
_cell.angle_alpha   90.00
_cell.angle_beta   90.00
_cell.angle_gamma   90.00
#
_symmetry.space_group_name_H-M   'P 1'
#
loop_
_entity.id
_entity.type
_entity.pdbx_description
1 polymer ?
#
loop_
_entity_poly.entity_id
_entity_poly.type
_entity_poly.pdbx_seq_one_letter_code
_entity_poly.pdbx_strand_id
1 'polypeptide(L)'
;MNSSAGLPSLSGETSWDSIRETVHKRIVTFIHLRRVVSSADALFFNVVKIPPEEMTAFYNPTRMRQRTHQYLILGLSLGPILDISNPQDFLKALAILTNEYQDYIVEGEKQRKKNFFRKSRNTDDSLSGGNGSGNSSGTSALPSNSTGLTGSSANLSTGQFSTPFHSSFANNGTTSTSGGMVQHLNMVPEGMTFDYLQPRNFPFELDYIHIFDTLCEVICLVYNRITETMVSLPHSQSLQDTIVKIDAKFKKIISTVTKELDDLTRQIIQDEFTALGAPYSAKSGSTVMSSSTILRDHVEP
;
A
#
# COMPACT_ATOMS: atom_id res chain seq x y z
N MET A 1 -51.10 -11.26 -42.47
CA MET A 1 -49.71 -10.80 -42.66
C MET A 1 -49.39 -9.91 -41.47
N ASN A 2 -48.94 -10.48 -40.35
CA ASN A 2 -48.71 -9.74 -39.12
C ASN A 2 -47.20 -9.55 -38.92
N SER A 3 -46.80 -8.30 -38.79
CA SER A 3 -45.44 -7.82 -38.63
C SER A 3 -44.84 -8.27 -37.29
N SER A 4 -43.65 -8.87 -37.30
CA SER A 4 -42.82 -9.05 -36.11
C SER A 4 -41.64 -8.10 -36.19
N ALA A 5 -41.81 -6.90 -35.60
CA ALA A 5 -40.71 -5.99 -35.33
C ALA A 5 -39.84 -6.61 -34.23
N GLY A 6 -38.56 -6.84 -34.52
CA GLY A 6 -37.57 -7.25 -33.53
C GLY A 6 -37.34 -6.14 -32.51
N LEU A 7 -37.58 -6.43 -31.23
CA LEU A 7 -37.13 -5.58 -30.13
C LEU A 7 -35.59 -5.56 -30.08
N PRO A 8 -34.95 -4.40 -29.87
CA PRO A 8 -33.52 -4.35 -29.59
C PRO A 8 -33.25 -4.92 -28.19
N SER A 9 -32.17 -5.70 -28.07
CA SER A 9 -31.75 -6.36 -26.83
C SER A 9 -31.34 -5.35 -25.74
N LEU A 10 -32.03 -5.37 -24.58
CA LEU A 10 -31.71 -4.61 -23.35
C LEU A 10 -30.46 -5.13 -22.59
N SER A 11 -29.38 -5.49 -23.29
CA SER A 11 -28.16 -5.97 -22.63
C SER A 11 -27.24 -4.85 -22.15
N GLY A 12 -27.33 -3.65 -22.73
CA GLY A 12 -26.45 -2.51 -22.44
C GLY A 12 -26.81 -1.70 -21.20
N GLU A 13 -28.10 -1.55 -20.88
CA GLU A 13 -28.56 -0.73 -19.74
C GLU A 13 -28.19 -1.38 -18.39
N THR A 14 -28.32 -2.71 -18.29
CA THR A 14 -27.98 -3.49 -17.08
C THR A 14 -26.50 -3.35 -16.65
N SER A 15 -25.58 -3.13 -17.60
CA SER A 15 -24.15 -3.00 -17.32
C SER A 15 -23.82 -1.67 -16.65
N TRP A 16 -24.42 -0.57 -17.11
CA TRP A 16 -24.17 0.76 -16.56
C TRP A 16 -24.77 0.96 -15.18
N ASP A 17 -25.94 0.38 -14.93
CA ASP A 17 -26.55 0.41 -13.60
C ASP A 17 -25.70 -0.37 -12.59
N SER A 18 -25.11 -1.49 -13.00
CA SER A 18 -24.16 -2.25 -12.16
C SER A 18 -22.91 -1.44 -11.81
N ILE A 19 -22.40 -0.62 -12.74
CA ILE A 19 -21.25 0.27 -12.50
C ILE A 19 -21.64 1.40 -11.57
N ARG A 20 -22.79 2.05 -11.78
CA ARG A 20 -23.30 3.10 -10.89
C ARG A 20 -23.50 2.58 -9.48
N GLU A 21 -24.10 1.40 -9.36
CA GLU A 21 -24.29 0.74 -8.07
C GLU A 21 -22.94 0.44 -7.41
N THR A 22 -21.95 -0.03 -8.18
CA THR A 22 -20.59 -0.27 -7.67
C THR A 22 -19.95 1.02 -7.16
N VAL A 23 -19.99 2.11 -7.93
CA VAL A 23 -19.45 3.42 -7.53
C VAL A 23 -20.11 3.92 -6.25
N HIS A 24 -21.45 3.85 -6.17
CA HIS A 24 -22.19 4.25 -4.99
C HIS A 24 -21.82 3.41 -3.75
N LYS A 25 -21.78 2.07 -3.90
CA LYS A 25 -21.35 1.16 -2.83
C LYS A 25 -19.92 1.46 -2.36
N ARG A 26 -19.01 1.87 -3.25
CA ARG A 26 -17.63 2.24 -2.90
C ARG A 26 -17.57 3.50 -2.04
N ILE A 27 -18.31 4.54 -2.40
CA ILE A 27 -18.41 5.77 -1.59
C ILE A 27 -18.86 5.43 -0.18
N VAL A 28 -19.96 4.66 -0.06
CA VAL A 28 -20.50 4.23 1.25
C VAL A 28 -19.47 3.41 2.03
N THR A 29 -18.75 2.51 1.35
CA THR A 29 -17.73 1.67 1.98
C THR A 29 -16.55 2.49 2.52
N PHE A 30 -16.02 3.44 1.74
CA PHE A 30 -14.93 4.30 2.18
C PHE A 30 -15.36 5.22 3.32
N ILE A 31 -16.58 5.76 3.29
CA ILE A 31 -17.15 6.53 4.42
C ILE A 31 -17.23 5.65 5.68
N HIS A 32 -17.67 4.39 5.54
CA HIS A 32 -17.74 3.47 6.67
C HIS A 32 -16.35 3.16 7.24
N LEU A 33 -15.37 2.82 6.39
CA LEU A 33 -14.00 2.54 6.82
C LEU A 33 -13.37 3.76 7.52
N ARG A 34 -13.58 4.96 6.96
CA ARG A 34 -13.16 6.21 7.58
C ARG A 34 -13.73 6.36 8.99
N ARG A 35 -15.04 6.15 9.14
CA ARG A 35 -15.69 6.22 10.46
C ARG A 35 -15.14 5.20 11.43
N VAL A 36 -14.99 3.94 11.02
CA VAL A 36 -14.48 2.86 11.89
C VAL A 36 -13.05 3.13 12.35
N VAL A 37 -12.18 3.61 11.45
CA VAL A 37 -10.76 3.83 11.76
C VAL A 37 -10.53 5.14 12.52
N SER A 38 -11.25 6.22 12.18
CA SER A 38 -11.00 7.56 12.73
C SER A 38 -11.94 7.96 13.88
N SER A 39 -13.13 7.36 13.98
CA SER A 39 -14.14 7.73 14.98
C SER A 39 -14.21 6.69 16.09
N ALA A 40 -14.13 7.13 17.35
CA ALA A 40 -14.16 6.23 18.50
C ALA A 40 -15.51 5.51 18.69
N ASP A 41 -16.61 6.02 18.13
CA ASP A 41 -17.96 5.50 18.35
C ASP A 41 -18.53 4.68 17.18
N ALA A 42 -17.75 4.46 16.13
CA ALA A 42 -18.22 3.68 14.98
C ALA A 42 -18.13 2.18 15.25
N LEU A 43 -19.17 1.45 14.85
CA LEU A 43 -19.22 -0.01 14.93
C LEU A 43 -18.71 -0.63 13.64
N PHE A 44 -17.73 -1.52 13.75
CA PHE A 44 -17.33 -2.38 12.65
C PHE A 44 -18.43 -3.43 12.39
N PHE A 45 -18.88 -3.51 11.13
CA PHE A 45 -20.03 -4.31 10.70
C PHE A 45 -21.34 -4.07 11.47
N ASN A 46 -21.49 -2.92 12.14
CA ASN A 46 -22.61 -2.64 13.06
C ASN A 46 -22.73 -3.61 14.24
N VAL A 47 -21.66 -4.35 14.57
CA VAL A 47 -21.67 -5.37 15.63
C VAL A 47 -20.60 -5.10 16.69
N VAL A 48 -19.37 -4.77 16.29
CA VAL A 48 -18.24 -4.68 17.24
C VAL A 48 -17.70 -3.26 17.30
N LYS A 49 -17.54 -2.72 18.50
CA LYS A 49 -16.82 -1.47 18.74
C LYS A 49 -15.35 -1.80 18.94
N ILE A 50 -14.47 -1.20 18.13
CA ILE A 50 -13.03 -1.30 18.32
C ILE A 50 -12.58 -0.12 19.18
N PRO A 51 -12.01 -0.34 20.38
CA PRO A 51 -11.53 0.76 21.22
C PRO A 51 -10.45 1.58 20.49
N PRO A 52 -10.43 2.91 20.67
CA PRO A 52 -9.44 3.77 20.00
C PRO A 52 -7.99 3.46 20.43
N GLU A 53 -7.81 2.95 21.65
CA GLU A 53 -6.51 2.51 22.17
C GLU A 53 -5.98 1.31 21.39
N GLU A 54 -6.82 0.28 21.20
CA GLU A 54 -6.51 -0.91 20.39
C GLU A 54 -6.26 -0.53 18.93
N MET A 55 -7.05 0.40 18.37
CA MET A 55 -6.87 0.92 17.01
C MET A 55 -5.49 1.57 16.83
N THR A 56 -5.10 2.44 17.78
CA THR A 56 -3.82 3.16 17.76
C THR A 56 -2.65 2.21 17.96
N ALA A 57 -2.79 1.23 18.86
CA ALA A 57 -1.77 0.20 19.09
C ALA A 57 -1.56 -0.69 17.85
N PHE A 58 -2.66 -1.11 17.21
CA PHE A 58 -2.63 -1.93 16.02
C PHE A 58 -1.97 -1.22 14.83
N TYR A 59 -2.30 0.06 14.63
CA TYR A 59 -1.76 0.93 13.58
C TYR A 59 -0.56 1.77 14.03
N ASN A 60 0.34 1.21 14.84
CA ASN A 60 1.52 1.93 15.29
C ASN A 60 2.40 2.42 14.12
N PRO A 61 3.05 3.59 14.29
CA PRO A 61 3.65 4.28 13.16
C PRO A 61 4.92 3.58 12.64
N THR A 62 5.61 2.79 13.47
CA THR A 62 6.75 1.96 13.02
C THR A 62 6.31 0.86 12.05
N ARG A 63 5.24 0.14 12.37
CA ARG A 63 4.69 -0.93 11.50
C ARG A 63 4.05 -0.34 10.24
N MET A 64 3.34 0.77 10.39
CA MET A 64 2.55 1.37 9.31
C MET A 64 3.33 2.36 8.46
N ARG A 65 4.58 2.69 8.81
CA ARG A 65 5.39 3.72 8.14
C ARG A 65 5.34 3.64 6.62
N GLN A 66 5.67 2.48 6.06
CA GLN A 66 5.72 2.31 4.61
C GLN A 66 4.35 2.54 3.96
N ARG A 67 3.29 1.97 4.54
CA ARG A 67 1.94 2.09 4.00
C ARG A 67 1.41 3.52 4.12
N THR A 68 1.72 4.17 5.23
CA THR A 68 1.38 5.58 5.48
C THR A 68 1.99 6.46 4.38
N HIS A 69 3.26 6.25 4.03
CA HIS A 69 3.86 6.96 2.90
C HIS A 69 3.21 6.62 1.56
N GLN A 70 2.88 5.35 1.30
CA GLN A 70 2.19 4.95 0.07
C GLN A 70 0.83 5.66 -0.06
N TYR A 71 0.04 5.68 1.01
CA TYR A 71 -1.28 6.33 1.05
C TYR A 71 -1.17 7.84 0.90
N LEU A 72 -0.17 8.47 1.53
CA LEU A 72 0.08 9.89 1.37
C LEU A 72 0.44 10.26 -0.08
N ILE A 73 1.32 9.49 -0.72
CA ILE A 73 1.71 9.73 -2.12
C ILE A 73 0.49 9.63 -3.05
N LEU A 74 -0.37 8.62 -2.85
CA LEU A 74 -1.60 8.49 -3.61
C LEU A 74 -2.54 9.68 -3.35
N GLY A 75 -2.77 10.05 -2.10
CA GLY A 75 -3.65 11.17 -1.75
C GLY A 75 -3.19 12.50 -2.35
N LEU A 76 -1.89 12.81 -2.26
CA LEU A 76 -1.33 14.03 -2.83
C LEU A 76 -1.39 14.06 -4.36
N SER A 77 -1.12 12.93 -5.02
CA SER A 77 -1.17 12.85 -6.48
C SER A 77 -2.58 12.88 -7.05
N LEU A 78 -3.61 12.46 -6.29
CA LEU A 78 -5.00 12.56 -6.70
C LEU A 78 -5.51 14.02 -6.73
N GLY A 79 -4.97 14.91 -5.89
CA GLY A 79 -5.40 16.31 -5.81
C GLY A 79 -5.39 17.02 -7.17
N PRO A 80 -4.23 17.15 -7.85
CA PRO A 80 -4.15 17.79 -9.17
C PRO A 80 -5.00 17.11 -10.26
N ILE A 81 -5.24 15.79 -10.15
CA ILE A 81 -6.09 15.06 -11.10
C ILE A 81 -7.55 15.51 -10.98
N LEU A 82 -8.04 15.75 -9.76
CA LEU A 82 -9.40 16.22 -9.51
C LEU A 82 -9.69 17.60 -10.12
N ASP A 83 -8.65 18.44 -10.26
CA ASP A 83 -8.76 19.78 -10.85
C ASP A 83 -8.88 19.75 -12.40
N ILE A 84 -8.70 18.59 -13.04
CA ILE A 84 -8.84 18.47 -14.49
C ILE A 84 -10.30 18.70 -14.89
N SER A 85 -10.53 19.76 -15.66
CA SER A 85 -11.87 20.19 -16.06
C SER A 85 -12.52 19.25 -17.07
N ASN A 86 -11.73 18.71 -18.02
CA ASN A 86 -12.24 17.80 -19.05
C ASN A 86 -12.46 16.39 -18.47
N PRO A 87 -13.68 15.82 -18.53
CA PRO A 87 -13.99 14.53 -17.93
C PRO A 87 -13.25 13.35 -18.60
N GLN A 88 -12.93 13.44 -19.90
CA GLN A 88 -12.16 12.41 -20.60
C GLN A 88 -10.69 12.41 -20.14
N ASP A 89 -10.10 13.59 -20.04
CA ASP A 89 -8.70 13.73 -19.64
C ASP A 89 -8.51 13.40 -18.16
N PHE A 90 -9.48 13.78 -17.32
CA PHE A 90 -9.57 13.36 -15.93
C PHE A 90 -9.48 11.84 -15.81
N LEU A 91 -10.34 11.11 -16.53
CA LEU A 91 -10.40 9.66 -16.39
C LEU A 91 -9.15 8.97 -16.92
N LYS A 92 -8.58 9.47 -18.02
CA LYS A 92 -7.30 8.96 -18.57
C LYS A 92 -6.17 9.18 -17.58
N ALA A 93 -6.04 10.38 -17.02
CA ALA A 93 -5.00 10.70 -16.05
C ALA A 93 -5.16 9.88 -14.76
N LEU A 94 -6.40 9.70 -14.28
CA LEU A 94 -6.70 8.83 -13.14
C LEU A 94 -6.32 7.36 -13.41
N ALA A 95 -6.60 6.85 -14.61
CA ALA A 95 -6.22 5.50 -14.99
C ALA A 95 -4.70 5.31 -15.02
N ILE A 96 -3.95 6.30 -15.51
CA ILE A 96 -2.48 6.27 -15.53
C ILE A 96 -1.95 6.32 -14.10
N LEU A 97 -2.37 7.31 -13.30
CA LEU A 97 -1.94 7.48 -11.92
C LEU A 97 -2.16 6.22 -11.06
N THR A 98 -3.34 5.62 -11.16
CA THR A 98 -3.66 4.41 -10.39
C THR A 98 -2.86 3.20 -10.83
N ASN A 99 -2.33 3.16 -12.07
CA ASN A 99 -1.36 2.14 -12.50
C ASN A 99 0.05 2.45 -11.99
N GLU A 100 0.52 3.69 -12.13
CA GLU A 100 1.82 4.14 -11.60
C GLU A 100 1.94 3.84 -10.10
N TYR A 101 0.89 4.12 -9.34
CA TYR A 101 0.83 3.81 -7.91
C TYR A 101 1.01 2.32 -7.61
N GLN A 102 0.45 1.43 -8.45
CA GLN A 102 0.59 -0.02 -8.26
C GLN A 102 2.01 -0.47 -8.58
N ASP A 103 2.58 0.05 -9.67
CA ASP A 103 3.95 -0.26 -10.06
C ASP A 103 4.94 0.20 -9.00
N TYR A 104 4.70 1.39 -8.42
CA TYR A 104 5.45 1.91 -7.28
C TYR A 104 5.40 0.99 -6.06
N ILE A 105 4.22 0.45 -5.70
CA ILE A 105 4.10 -0.51 -4.60
C ILE A 105 4.92 -1.77 -4.90
N VAL A 106 4.75 -2.36 -6.08
CA VAL A 106 5.38 -3.63 -6.47
C VAL A 106 6.90 -3.50 -6.51
N GLU A 107 7.42 -2.40 -7.07
CA GLU A 107 8.87 -2.19 -7.16
C GLU A 107 9.49 -1.87 -5.79
N GLY A 108 8.78 -1.12 -4.95
CA GLY A 108 9.15 -0.90 -3.55
C GLY A 108 9.33 -2.21 -2.78
N GLU A 109 8.47 -3.22 -3.01
CA GLU A 109 8.61 -4.54 -2.38
C GLU A 109 9.83 -5.33 -2.90
N LYS A 110 10.11 -5.27 -4.22
CA LYS A 110 11.25 -5.97 -4.82
C LYS A 110 12.58 -5.43 -4.33
N GLN A 111 12.71 -4.10 -4.20
CA GLN A 111 13.93 -3.48 -3.67
C GLN A 111 14.20 -3.89 -2.22
N ARG A 112 13.16 -4.00 -1.39
CA ARG A 112 13.31 -4.49 0.00
C ARG A 112 13.86 -5.91 0.04
N LYS A 113 13.34 -6.81 -0.81
CA LYS A 113 13.86 -8.18 -0.93
C LYS A 113 15.35 -8.15 -1.32
N LYS A 114 15.74 -7.38 -2.35
CA LYS A 114 17.15 -7.24 -2.79
C LYS A 114 18.07 -6.73 -1.68
N ASN A 115 17.63 -5.74 -0.88
CA ASN A 115 18.45 -5.17 0.19
C ASN A 115 18.62 -6.14 1.37
N PHE A 116 17.62 -6.99 1.64
CA PHE A 116 17.71 -8.02 2.67
C PHE A 116 18.69 -9.16 2.30
N PHE A 117 18.73 -9.57 1.03
CA PHE A 117 19.69 -10.58 0.55
C PHE A 117 21.14 -10.10 0.55
N ARG A 118 21.39 -8.79 0.49
CA ARG A 118 22.76 -8.22 0.59
C ARG A 118 23.23 -8.07 2.03
N LYS A 119 22.33 -7.85 2.99
CA LYS A 119 22.66 -7.71 4.42
C LYS A 119 23.14 -9.04 5.05
N SER A 120 22.67 -10.18 4.54
CA SER A 120 23.03 -11.52 5.05
C SER A 120 24.43 -12.01 4.61
N ARG A 121 25.06 -11.38 3.61
CA ARG A 121 26.36 -11.82 3.06
C ARG A 121 27.60 -11.20 3.73
N ASN A 122 27.44 -10.32 4.72
CA ASN A 122 28.56 -9.63 5.40
C ASN A 122 28.57 -9.90 6.92
N THR A 123 28.49 -11.17 7.31
CA THR A 123 28.80 -11.63 8.68
C THR A 123 29.54 -12.96 8.59
N ASP A 124 30.74 -12.93 8.03
CA ASP A 124 31.79 -13.89 8.35
C ASP A 124 33.13 -13.33 7.86
N ASP A 125 33.70 -12.39 8.63
CA ASP A 125 35.16 -12.31 8.78
C ASP A 125 35.54 -11.36 9.91
N SER A 126 35.73 -11.89 11.12
CA SER A 126 36.70 -11.35 12.08
C SER A 126 37.00 -12.31 13.24
N LEU A 127 38.23 -12.84 13.19
CA LEU A 127 39.15 -13.05 14.31
C LEU A 127 39.02 -14.36 15.12
N SER A 128 39.62 -15.42 14.58
CA SER A 128 40.36 -16.44 15.35
C SER A 128 41.77 -16.56 14.75
N GLY A 129 42.79 -16.54 15.61
CA GLY A 129 44.18 -16.29 15.25
C GLY A 129 44.96 -17.48 14.69
N GLY A 130 46.23 -17.22 14.35
CA GLY A 130 47.22 -18.27 14.13
C GLY A 130 48.31 -17.89 13.13
N ASN A 131 49.55 -17.84 13.62
CA ASN A 131 50.82 -17.80 12.90
C ASN A 131 50.88 -18.60 11.58
N GLY A 132 51.59 -18.06 10.58
CA GLY A 132 52.02 -18.84 9.41
C GLY A 132 52.99 -18.06 8.50
N SER A 133 54.28 -18.34 8.64
CA SER A 133 55.37 -17.91 7.77
C SER A 133 55.31 -18.65 6.41
N GLY A 134 55.61 -17.98 5.29
CA GLY A 134 55.71 -18.66 3.98
C GLY A 134 55.92 -17.71 2.80
N ASN A 135 57.13 -17.76 2.24
CA ASN A 135 57.67 -16.94 1.16
C ASN A 135 57.19 -17.40 -0.25
N SER A 136 57.13 -16.49 -1.23
CA SER A 136 57.74 -16.59 -2.59
C SER A 136 56.93 -16.05 -3.79
N SER A 137 57.58 -15.09 -4.48
CA SER A 137 57.78 -14.95 -5.94
C SER A 137 56.66 -14.56 -6.95
N GLY A 138 56.89 -13.41 -7.60
CA GLY A 138 56.74 -13.18 -9.05
C GLY A 138 55.35 -12.70 -9.51
N THR A 139 55.15 -11.79 -10.45
CA THR A 139 56.02 -10.99 -11.35
C THR A 139 55.14 -9.85 -11.89
N SER A 140 55.74 -8.69 -12.08
CA SER A 140 55.19 -7.50 -12.75
C SER A 140 54.82 -7.73 -14.22
N ALA A 141 53.70 -7.15 -14.68
CA ALA A 141 53.49 -6.78 -16.09
C ALA A 141 52.49 -5.62 -16.24
N LEU A 142 53.01 -4.44 -16.57
CA LEU A 142 52.39 -3.42 -17.44
C LEU A 142 52.83 -3.77 -18.88
N PRO A 143 52.13 -3.39 -19.99
CA PRO A 143 52.11 -1.99 -20.44
C PRO A 143 50.90 -1.53 -21.30
N SER A 144 51.03 -0.28 -21.76
CA SER A 144 50.10 0.70 -22.35
C SER A 144 49.92 0.67 -23.89
N ASN A 145 49.08 1.61 -24.37
CA ASN A 145 48.93 2.21 -25.72
C ASN A 145 48.08 1.46 -26.79
N SER A 146 47.31 2.09 -27.71
CA SER A 146 46.87 3.48 -27.95
C SER A 146 45.91 3.53 -29.17
N THR A 147 45.18 4.66 -29.31
CA THR A 147 44.76 5.36 -30.56
C THR A 147 43.65 4.82 -31.48
N GLY A 148 42.62 5.65 -31.69
CA GLY A 148 41.68 5.62 -32.82
C GLY A 148 40.59 6.70 -32.70
N LEU A 149 40.57 7.64 -33.65
CA LEU A 149 39.84 8.94 -33.67
C LEU A 149 38.46 8.88 -34.37
N THR A 150 37.82 10.06 -34.41
CA THR A 150 36.65 10.53 -35.21
C THR A 150 35.26 10.34 -34.55
N GLY A 151 34.31 11.27 -34.53
CA GLY A 151 34.18 12.57 -35.21
C GLY A 151 33.11 13.47 -34.53
N SER A 152 33.14 14.74 -34.91
CA SER A 152 32.43 15.90 -34.37
C SER A 152 30.97 16.04 -34.78
N SER A 153 30.16 16.74 -33.97
CA SER A 153 29.14 17.76 -34.33
C SER A 153 28.48 18.27 -33.03
N ALA A 154 28.71 19.51 -32.60
CA ALA A 154 28.13 20.78 -33.05
C ALA A 154 26.73 21.07 -32.48
N ASN A 155 26.67 22.22 -31.82
CA ASN A 155 25.60 22.88 -31.07
C ASN A 155 24.34 23.18 -31.92
N LEU A 156 23.15 23.17 -31.31
CA LEU A 156 22.04 24.03 -31.76
C LEU A 156 21.11 24.43 -30.61
N SER A 157 21.18 25.71 -30.27
CA SER A 157 20.17 26.50 -29.54
C SER A 157 19.00 26.85 -30.47
N THR A 158 17.73 26.73 -30.04
CA THR A 158 16.59 27.56 -30.50
C THR A 158 15.31 27.29 -29.67
N GLY A 159 14.70 28.38 -29.14
CA GLY A 159 13.25 28.59 -28.87
C GLY A 159 12.55 27.70 -27.83
N GLN A 160 12.42 28.11 -26.57
CA GLN A 160 11.29 28.89 -26.03
C GLN A 160 9.90 28.53 -26.62
N PHE A 161 9.11 27.77 -25.84
CA PHE A 161 7.70 28.06 -25.60
C PHE A 161 7.34 27.60 -24.18
N SER A 162 6.84 28.53 -23.39
CA SER A 162 6.59 28.43 -21.95
C SER A 162 5.13 28.07 -21.65
N THR A 163 4.91 27.11 -20.74
CA THR A 163 3.70 27.05 -19.91
C THR A 163 4.11 27.03 -18.42
N PRO A 164 3.45 27.80 -17.53
CA PRO A 164 3.98 28.07 -16.20
C PRO A 164 3.21 27.28 -15.13
N PHE A 165 3.73 26.13 -14.68
CA PHE A 165 3.55 25.70 -13.29
C PHE A 165 4.55 24.59 -12.93
N HIS A 166 5.74 24.98 -12.47
CA HIS A 166 6.58 24.05 -11.71
C HIS A 166 7.22 24.83 -10.56
N SER A 167 6.71 24.61 -9.36
CA SER A 167 7.33 25.05 -8.11
C SER A 167 8.58 24.21 -7.87
N SER A 168 9.69 24.59 -8.48
CA SER A 168 11.00 24.03 -8.21
C SER A 168 11.52 24.56 -6.87
N PHE A 169 11.37 23.77 -5.80
CA PHE A 169 12.27 23.88 -4.66
C PHE A 169 13.48 23.00 -4.95
N ALA A 170 14.60 23.65 -5.28
CA ALA A 170 15.89 23.03 -5.49
C ALA A 170 16.35 22.31 -4.21
N ASN A 171 16.56 21.01 -4.28
CA ASN A 171 17.14 20.24 -3.17
C ASN A 171 18.67 20.24 -3.33
N ASN A 172 19.32 21.21 -2.68
CA ASN A 172 20.77 21.22 -2.51
C ASN A 172 21.04 20.95 -1.02
N GLY A 173 21.69 19.83 -0.69
CA GLY A 173 21.81 19.38 0.69
C GLY A 173 22.86 18.30 0.90
N THR A 174 24.12 18.63 0.59
CA THR A 174 25.30 17.92 1.06
C THR A 174 25.61 18.36 2.49
N THR A 175 25.28 17.57 3.51
CA THR A 175 25.86 17.76 4.87
C THR A 175 25.99 16.43 5.60
N SER A 176 27.23 16.04 5.82
CA SER A 176 27.68 15.01 6.76
C SER A 176 27.61 15.55 8.19
N THR A 177 26.77 14.98 9.06
CA THR A 177 26.90 15.14 10.53
C THR A 177 26.32 13.92 11.25
N SER A 178 27.11 13.36 12.16
CA SER A 178 26.81 12.20 13.00
C SER A 178 25.79 12.55 14.10
N GLY A 179 24.62 11.92 14.07
CA GLY A 179 23.64 11.96 15.17
C GLY A 179 22.24 11.54 14.74
N GLY A 180 21.80 10.35 15.19
CA GLY A 180 20.41 9.85 15.05
C GLY A 180 20.07 9.22 13.68
N MET A 181 19.91 7.90 13.65
CA MET A 181 19.44 7.17 12.45
C MET A 181 17.97 7.47 12.14
N VAL A 182 17.67 8.57 11.46
CA VAL A 182 16.46 8.64 10.64
C VAL A 182 16.82 8.00 9.31
N GLN A 183 16.47 6.72 9.12
CA GLN A 183 16.60 6.07 7.82
C GLN A 183 15.73 6.86 6.82
N HIS A 184 16.41 7.69 6.02
CA HIS A 184 15.83 8.38 4.87
C HIS A 184 15.36 7.31 3.89
N LEU A 185 14.06 7.04 3.88
CA LEU A 185 13.48 6.12 2.91
C LEU A 185 13.52 6.83 1.55
N ASN A 186 14.60 6.65 0.81
CA ASN A 186 14.60 6.82 -0.64
C ASN A 186 13.63 5.76 -1.20
N MET A 187 12.34 6.09 -1.23
CA MET A 187 11.28 5.19 -1.69
C MET A 187 11.04 5.27 -3.19
N VAL A 188 11.70 6.18 -3.90
CA VAL A 188 11.65 6.20 -5.37
C VAL A 188 12.77 5.28 -5.87
N PRO A 189 12.45 4.14 -6.51
CA PRO A 189 13.45 3.32 -7.16
C PRO A 189 14.23 4.16 -8.18
N GLU A 190 15.55 4.09 -8.15
CA GLU A 190 16.40 4.75 -9.14
C GLU A 190 15.96 4.31 -10.56
N GLY A 191 15.58 5.28 -11.40
CA GLY A 191 15.19 5.05 -12.80
C GLY A 191 13.68 4.99 -13.09
N MET A 192 12.80 5.18 -12.10
CA MET A 192 11.35 5.31 -12.36
C MET A 192 10.98 6.78 -12.67
N THR A 193 10.34 7.01 -13.80
CA THR A 193 9.69 8.29 -14.14
C THR A 193 8.18 8.11 -14.03
N PHE A 194 7.51 9.04 -13.35
CA PHE A 194 6.06 9.06 -13.21
C PHE A 194 5.49 10.32 -13.83
N ASP A 195 4.38 10.20 -14.54
CA ASP A 195 3.68 11.31 -15.18
C ASP A 195 2.79 12.04 -14.16
N TYR A 196 2.15 11.31 -13.25
CA TYR A 196 1.20 11.88 -12.29
C TYR A 196 1.52 11.54 -10.83
N LEU A 197 2.19 10.42 -10.55
CA LEU A 197 2.58 10.07 -9.20
C LEU A 197 3.65 11.05 -8.69
N GLN A 198 3.41 11.65 -7.52
CA GLN A 198 4.32 12.62 -6.91
C GLN A 198 4.88 12.11 -5.58
N PRO A 199 6.00 11.35 -5.60
CA PRO A 199 6.67 10.95 -4.38
C PRO A 199 7.21 12.17 -3.62
N ARG A 200 6.76 12.34 -2.37
CA ARG A 200 7.29 13.33 -1.42
C ARG A 200 7.90 12.60 -0.22
N ASN A 201 9.08 13.03 0.21
CA ASN A 201 9.65 12.59 1.46
C ASN A 201 9.38 13.62 2.56
N PHE A 202 8.99 13.14 3.75
CA PHE A 202 8.76 13.97 4.92
C PHE A 202 9.75 13.57 6.03
N PRO A 203 10.41 14.53 6.71
CA PRO A 203 11.45 14.25 7.69
C PRO A 203 10.91 13.85 9.09
N PHE A 204 9.60 13.60 9.20
CA PHE A 204 8.93 13.24 10.46
C PHE A 204 8.09 11.98 10.29
N GLU A 205 7.72 11.38 11.42
CA GLU A 205 6.88 10.20 11.45
C GLU A 205 5.41 10.59 11.19
N LEU A 206 4.77 9.89 10.25
CA LEU A 206 3.40 10.15 9.83
C LEU A 206 2.44 9.26 10.62
N ASP A 207 1.30 9.83 11.03
CA ASP A 207 0.22 9.07 11.66
C ASP A 207 -0.64 8.37 10.60
N TYR A 208 -0.70 7.04 10.67
CA TYR A 208 -1.47 6.23 9.73
C TYR A 208 -2.95 6.55 9.76
N ILE A 209 -3.56 6.74 10.95
CA ILE A 209 -5.00 6.95 11.09
C ILE A 209 -5.40 8.25 10.38
N HIS A 210 -4.66 9.33 10.62
CA HIS A 210 -4.90 10.61 9.97
C HIS A 210 -4.68 10.58 8.44
N ILE A 211 -3.62 9.91 7.98
CA ILE A 211 -3.37 9.75 6.54
C ILE A 211 -4.43 8.88 5.87
N PHE A 212 -4.90 7.83 6.54
CA PHE A 212 -5.97 6.99 6.00
C PHE A 212 -7.31 7.73 5.96
N ASP A 213 -7.61 8.54 6.98
CA ASP A 213 -8.81 9.40 7.03
C ASP A 213 -8.89 10.33 5.82
N THR A 214 -7.80 11.07 5.60
CA THR A 214 -7.66 12.01 4.48
C THR A 214 -7.68 11.30 3.13
N LEU A 215 -7.03 10.15 3.00
CA LEU A 215 -7.07 9.35 1.78
C LEU A 215 -8.51 8.89 1.44
N CYS A 216 -9.27 8.41 2.43
CA CYS A 216 -10.66 7.99 2.21
C CYS A 216 -11.52 9.17 1.71
N GLU A 217 -11.31 10.36 2.25
CA GLU A 217 -12.01 11.57 1.80
C GLU A 217 -11.69 11.90 0.34
N VAL A 218 -10.41 11.92 -0.02
CA VAL A 218 -9.98 12.19 -1.40
C VAL A 218 -10.49 11.12 -2.37
N ILE A 219 -10.47 9.83 -2.00
CA ILE A 219 -11.03 8.76 -2.82
C ILE A 219 -12.55 8.94 -3.02
N CYS A 220 -13.29 9.35 -1.99
CA CYS A 220 -14.71 9.68 -2.14
C CYS A 220 -14.93 10.83 -3.13
N LEU A 221 -14.09 11.87 -3.10
CA LEU A 221 -14.13 12.95 -4.11
C LEU A 221 -13.89 12.41 -5.52
N VAL A 222 -12.94 11.49 -5.70
CA VAL A 222 -12.69 10.82 -6.99
C VAL A 222 -13.91 10.05 -7.48
N TYR A 223 -14.58 9.27 -6.62
CA TYR A 223 -15.79 8.53 -7.02
C TYR A 223 -16.97 9.45 -7.32
N ASN A 224 -17.12 10.57 -6.61
CA ASN A 224 -18.10 11.60 -6.96
C ASN A 224 -17.80 12.19 -8.35
N ARG A 225 -16.53 12.50 -8.63
CA ARG A 225 -16.09 13.00 -9.94
C ARG A 225 -16.29 11.96 -11.06
N ILE A 226 -16.08 10.67 -10.78
CA ILE A 226 -16.41 9.58 -11.70
C ILE A 226 -17.91 9.54 -11.98
N THR A 227 -18.76 9.77 -10.96
CA THR A 227 -20.22 9.80 -11.12
C THR A 227 -20.64 10.93 -12.07
N GLU A 228 -20.09 12.12 -11.92
CA GLU A 228 -20.29 13.24 -12.86
C GLU A 228 -19.82 12.89 -14.28
N THR A 229 -18.65 12.26 -14.38
CA THR A 229 -18.05 11.81 -15.65
C THR A 229 -18.98 10.85 -16.39
N MET A 230 -19.60 9.90 -15.68
CA MET A 230 -20.57 8.94 -16.25
C MET A 230 -21.84 9.60 -16.80
N VAL A 231 -22.25 10.74 -16.23
CA VAL A 231 -23.42 11.50 -16.71
C VAL A 231 -23.04 12.39 -17.90
N SER A 232 -21.83 12.97 -17.87
CA SER A 232 -21.37 13.94 -18.87
C SER A 232 -20.96 13.32 -20.22
N LEU A 233 -20.59 12.04 -20.25
CA LEU A 233 -20.00 11.39 -21.42
C LEU A 233 -20.92 10.34 -22.05
N PRO A 234 -20.82 10.11 -23.36
CA PRO A 234 -21.54 9.04 -24.02
C PRO A 234 -21.16 7.67 -23.44
N HIS A 235 -22.16 6.89 -23.07
CA HIS A 235 -22.01 5.54 -22.58
C HIS A 235 -21.30 4.65 -23.64
N SER A 236 -20.02 4.35 -23.41
CA SER A 236 -19.19 3.49 -24.27
C SER A 236 -18.56 2.35 -23.47
N GLN A 237 -18.29 1.20 -24.11
CA GLN A 237 -17.71 0.04 -23.42
C GLN A 237 -16.31 0.32 -22.86
N SER A 238 -15.47 1.04 -23.61
CA SER A 238 -14.11 1.41 -23.17
C SER A 238 -14.12 2.27 -21.90
N LEU A 239 -15.13 3.14 -21.75
CA LEU A 239 -15.32 3.94 -20.55
C LEU A 239 -15.64 3.06 -19.34
N GLN A 240 -16.53 2.08 -19.50
CA GLN A 240 -16.87 1.10 -18.46
C GLN A 240 -15.64 0.32 -18.00
N ASP A 241 -14.89 -0.23 -18.96
CA ASP A 241 -13.71 -1.04 -18.67
C ASP A 241 -12.64 -0.22 -17.92
N THR A 242 -12.51 1.06 -18.25
CA THR A 242 -11.57 1.97 -17.57
C THR A 242 -12.00 2.23 -16.13
N ILE A 243 -13.28 2.52 -15.89
CA ILE A 243 -13.83 2.72 -14.55
C ILE A 243 -13.67 1.46 -13.70
N VAL A 244 -13.98 0.28 -14.25
CA VAL A 244 -13.83 -1.01 -13.55
C VAL A 244 -12.36 -1.29 -13.20
N LYS A 245 -11.41 -0.97 -14.11
CA LYS A 245 -9.98 -1.11 -13.83
C LYS A 245 -9.51 -0.19 -12.70
N ILE A 246 -9.96 1.06 -12.69
CA ILE A 246 -9.68 2.02 -11.61
C ILE A 246 -10.27 1.50 -10.29
N ASP A 247 -11.53 1.06 -10.30
CA ASP A 247 -12.20 0.50 -9.12
C ASP A 247 -11.43 -0.69 -8.54
N ALA A 248 -10.92 -1.58 -9.39
CA ALA A 248 -10.15 -2.72 -8.94
C ALA A 248 -8.89 -2.32 -8.14
N LYS A 249 -8.30 -1.13 -8.39
CA LYS A 249 -7.15 -0.63 -7.62
C LYS A 249 -7.57 -0.13 -6.24
N PHE A 250 -8.63 0.66 -6.15
CA PHE A 250 -9.16 1.14 -4.87
C PHE A 250 -9.74 -0.01 -4.03
N LYS A 251 -10.36 -1.01 -4.68
CA LYS A 251 -10.84 -2.23 -4.02
C LYS A 251 -9.72 -2.97 -3.28
N LYS A 252 -8.48 -2.93 -3.76
CA LYS A 252 -7.34 -3.53 -3.01
C LYS A 252 -7.13 -2.85 -1.66
N ILE A 253 -7.24 -1.53 -1.59
CA ILE A 253 -7.13 -0.76 -0.35
C ILE A 253 -8.24 -1.18 0.62
N ILE A 254 -9.49 -1.23 0.14
CA ILE A 254 -10.64 -1.73 0.92
C ILE A 254 -10.33 -3.13 1.46
N SER A 255 -9.94 -4.05 0.58
CA SER A 255 -9.69 -5.45 0.97
C SER A 255 -8.59 -5.59 2.01
N THR A 256 -7.51 -4.82 1.90
CA THR A 256 -6.43 -4.82 2.89
C THR A 256 -6.93 -4.33 4.25
N VAL A 257 -7.57 -3.17 4.31
CA VAL A 257 -8.01 -2.58 5.59
C VAL A 257 -9.13 -3.39 6.22
N THR A 258 -10.10 -3.87 5.44
CA THR A 258 -11.18 -4.73 5.96
C THR A 258 -10.62 -6.01 6.56
N LYS A 259 -9.61 -6.63 5.94
CA LYS A 259 -8.99 -7.84 6.47
C LYS A 259 -8.29 -7.56 7.81
N GLU A 260 -7.57 -6.46 7.91
CA GLU A 260 -6.89 -6.07 9.13
C GLU A 260 -7.85 -5.73 10.27
N LEU A 261 -8.95 -5.06 9.96
CA LEU A 261 -10.01 -4.79 10.92
C LEU A 261 -10.71 -6.09 11.37
N ASP A 262 -10.90 -7.06 10.48
CA ASP A 262 -11.43 -8.38 10.84
C ASP A 262 -10.47 -9.13 11.78
N ASP A 263 -9.17 -9.11 11.47
CA ASP A 263 -8.13 -9.72 12.32
C ASP A 263 -8.11 -9.08 13.72
N LEU A 264 -8.13 -7.74 13.79
CA LEU A 264 -8.20 -7.00 15.07
C LEU A 264 -9.49 -7.31 15.84
N THR A 265 -10.63 -7.35 15.14
CA THR A 265 -11.93 -7.67 15.74
C THR A 265 -11.93 -9.08 16.35
N ARG A 266 -11.35 -10.06 15.65
CA ARG A 266 -11.21 -11.44 16.17
C ARG A 266 -10.35 -11.48 17.42
N GLN A 267 -9.27 -10.71 17.46
CA GLN A 267 -8.40 -10.63 18.63
C GLN A 267 -9.16 -10.05 19.83
N ILE A 268 -9.84 -8.92 19.66
CA ILE A 268 -10.64 -8.29 20.73
C ILE A 268 -11.69 -9.26 21.27
N ILE A 269 -12.43 -9.96 20.39
CA ILE A 269 -13.43 -10.94 20.82
C ILE A 269 -12.79 -12.09 21.62
N GLN A 270 -11.62 -12.57 21.21
CA GLN A 270 -10.90 -13.65 21.92
C GLN A 270 -10.39 -13.20 23.28
N ASP A 271 -9.89 -11.97 23.37
CA ASP A 271 -9.37 -11.39 24.60
C ASP A 271 -10.52 -11.17 25.61
N GLU A 272 -11.65 -10.63 25.17
CA GLU A 272 -12.87 -10.49 25.97
C GLU A 272 -13.41 -11.86 26.43
N PHE A 273 -13.42 -12.86 25.55
CA PHE A 273 -13.86 -14.22 25.91
C PHE A 273 -12.93 -14.87 26.94
N THR A 274 -11.62 -14.63 26.83
CA THR A 274 -10.61 -15.14 27.78
C THR A 274 -10.74 -14.44 29.13
N ALA A 275 -10.99 -13.12 29.14
CA ALA A 275 -11.22 -12.33 30.35
C ALA A 275 -12.46 -12.80 31.13
N LEU A 276 -13.48 -13.31 30.44
CA LEU A 276 -14.70 -13.87 31.05
C LEU A 276 -14.51 -15.28 31.66
N GLY A 277 -13.31 -15.86 31.60
CA GLY A 277 -12.94 -17.03 32.41
C GLY A 277 -13.41 -18.38 31.87
N ALA A 278 -13.62 -18.52 30.56
CA ALA A 278 -13.83 -19.83 29.94
C ALA A 278 -12.46 -20.42 29.51
N PRO A 279 -11.81 -21.31 30.30
CA PRO A 279 -10.64 -22.01 29.82
C PRO A 279 -11.06 -22.90 28.65
N TYR A 280 -10.50 -22.62 27.47
CA TYR A 280 -10.48 -23.59 26.38
C TYR A 280 -9.89 -24.89 26.92
N SER A 281 -10.72 -25.93 27.07
CA SER A 281 -10.23 -27.30 27.23
C SER A 281 -9.55 -27.69 25.92
N ALA A 282 -8.25 -27.37 25.82
CA ALA A 282 -7.39 -27.96 24.83
C ALA A 282 -7.37 -29.47 25.09
N LYS A 283 -7.70 -30.25 24.07
CA LYS A 283 -7.72 -31.72 24.10
C LYS A 283 -6.44 -32.27 24.77
N SER A 284 -6.54 -32.72 26.02
CA SER A 284 -5.54 -33.60 26.62
C SER A 284 -5.87 -35.04 26.22
N GLY A 285 -5.28 -35.49 25.12
CA GLY A 285 -5.04 -36.91 24.93
C GLY A 285 -3.93 -37.32 25.90
N SER A 286 -4.28 -37.70 27.11
CA SER A 286 -3.41 -38.48 27.99
C SER A 286 -4.26 -39.32 28.93
N THR A 287 -4.21 -40.62 28.67
CA THR A 287 -4.75 -41.73 29.45
C THR A 287 -4.45 -41.56 30.95
N VAL A 288 -5.49 -41.48 31.77
CA VAL A 288 -5.39 -41.79 33.19
C VAL A 288 -6.17 -43.08 33.43
N MET A 289 -5.43 -44.17 33.60
CA MET A 289 -5.96 -45.46 34.01
C MET A 289 -6.54 -45.35 35.43
N SER A 290 -7.77 -45.80 35.57
CA SER A 290 -8.41 -46.06 36.85
C SER A 290 -7.60 -47.06 37.69
N SER A 291 -7.42 -46.77 38.97
CA SER A 291 -7.14 -47.79 39.97
C SER A 291 -7.93 -47.48 41.22
N SER A 292 -9.02 -48.22 41.37
CA SER A 292 -9.88 -48.29 42.53
C SER A 292 -9.10 -48.91 43.69
N THR A 293 -9.19 -48.34 44.90
CA THR A 293 -8.88 -49.07 46.13
C THR A 293 -9.90 -48.71 47.21
N ILE A 294 -10.93 -49.55 47.22
CA ILE A 294 -11.68 -50.15 48.35
C ILE A 294 -11.51 -49.50 49.73
N LEU A 295 -12.63 -48.96 50.22
CA LEU A 295 -12.97 -48.75 51.63
C LEU A 295 -12.99 -50.08 52.39
N ARG A 296 -12.29 -50.16 53.52
CA ARG A 296 -12.54 -51.15 54.56
C ARG A 296 -12.49 -50.49 55.94
N ASP A 297 -13.59 -50.67 56.66
CA ASP A 297 -13.80 -50.36 58.07
C ASP A 297 -12.63 -50.80 58.97
N HIS A 298 -12.35 -50.04 60.03
CA HIS A 298 -12.13 -50.65 61.33
C HIS A 298 -12.43 -49.73 62.51
N VAL A 299 -13.18 -50.33 63.43
CA VAL A 299 -13.68 -49.89 64.74
C VAL A 299 -12.60 -50.05 65.82
N GLU A 300 -12.51 -49.03 66.70
CA GLU A 300 -12.04 -48.99 68.12
C GLU A 300 -10.58 -49.39 68.47
N PRO A 301 -10.06 -49.15 69.71
CA PRO A 301 -10.71 -49.10 71.04
C PRO A 301 -10.76 -47.75 71.76
#